data_AF-A0AAD4EGM0-F1
#
_entry.id   AF-A0AAD4EGM0-F1
#
_cell.length_a   1.000
_cell.length_b   1.000
_cell.length_c   1.000
_cell.angle_alpha   90.00
_cell.angle_beta   90.00
_cell.angle_gamma   90.00
#
_symmetry.space_group_name_H-M   'P 1'
#
loop_
_entity.id
_entity.type
_entity.pdbx_description
1 polymer ?
#
loop_
_entity_poly.entity_id
_entity_poly.type
_entity_poly.pdbx_seq_one_letter_code
_entity_poly.pdbx_strand_id
1 'polypeptide(L)'
;MNTYSTPAYGSGSYGGGSGGSGYQSCMQMCAASYGAPTMASSTWSAPPTTTTAAGSPGCTHTVIVAPTQGVLRYVPFAVNASVGDTIAFVWNANTHTVTKSSELAICNKTSDMPFSSGVQNKSFVFTQTVNDTNTTFFYCGVPGHCQKGMFGILNPPNALMGSTSSISSVMPVMASNSSNMTAMVQYTQMATANNTMAGNWGGNIDMSGMPPSSYQYALENVMYTRTFLAANPEVLSEGGVVDLSSAGTTPLIVPNDITAAAANSSTSPGSPTSGSPTAGATGSSSPSAASTGGAKSLGSSSILVSVVVVASLAFAL
;
A
#
# COMPACT_ATOMS: atom_id res chain seq x y z
N MET A 1 17.01 -32.20 -24.95
CA MET A 1 16.26 -31.82 -26.18
C MET A 1 14.81 -32.23 -25.96
N ASN A 2 14.02 -31.35 -25.34
CA ASN A 2 12.58 -31.54 -25.14
C ASN A 2 11.86 -30.52 -26.01
N THR A 3 11.24 -30.97 -27.09
CA THR A 3 10.28 -30.16 -27.86
C THR A 3 8.88 -30.52 -27.40
N TYR A 4 8.28 -29.59 -26.65
CA TYR A 4 6.85 -29.55 -26.37
C TYR A 4 6.10 -29.13 -27.64
N SER A 5 5.12 -29.93 -28.06
CA SER A 5 4.05 -29.50 -28.95
C SER A 5 2.77 -29.37 -28.11
N THR A 6 2.19 -28.17 -28.05
CA THR A 6 0.94 -27.87 -27.36
C THR A 6 -0.27 -28.53 -28.06
N PRO A 7 -1.27 -29.06 -27.34
CA PRO A 7 -2.51 -29.53 -27.97
C PRO A 7 -3.33 -28.35 -28.49
N ALA A 8 -3.59 -28.35 -29.80
CA ALA A 8 -4.63 -27.54 -30.39
C ALA A 8 -5.99 -28.16 -30.05
N TYR A 9 -6.80 -27.48 -29.25
CA TYR A 9 -8.22 -27.81 -29.10
C TYR A 9 -8.96 -27.41 -30.38
N GLY A 10 -8.92 -28.30 -31.37
CA GLY A 10 -9.84 -28.28 -32.49
C GLY A 10 -11.16 -28.89 -32.05
N SER A 11 -12.25 -28.11 -32.08
CA SER A 11 -13.62 -28.61 -32.00
C SER A 11 -13.94 -29.40 -33.27
N GLY A 12 -13.46 -30.64 -33.30
CA GLY A 12 -13.74 -31.60 -34.36
C GLY A 12 -15.20 -31.98 -34.37
N SER A 13 -15.93 -31.45 -35.36
CA SER A 13 -17.25 -31.91 -35.79
C SER A 13 -17.18 -33.40 -36.15
N TYR A 14 -17.82 -34.28 -35.36
CA TYR A 14 -18.00 -35.67 -35.76
C TYR A 14 -19.19 -35.78 -36.73
N GLY A 15 -18.87 -35.84 -38.02
CA GLY A 15 -19.75 -36.37 -39.05
C GLY A 15 -20.00 -37.87 -38.81
N GLY A 16 -21.18 -38.32 -39.20
CA GLY A 16 -21.72 -39.65 -38.90
C GLY A 16 -20.82 -40.82 -39.32
N GLY A 17 -20.80 -41.83 -38.47
CA GLY A 17 -20.14 -43.12 -38.72
C GLY A 17 -20.33 -44.04 -37.53
N SER A 18 -21.02 -45.16 -37.76
CA SER A 18 -21.39 -46.21 -36.82
C SER A 18 -20.24 -46.76 -35.96
N GLY A 19 -20.46 -46.86 -34.65
CA GLY A 19 -19.68 -47.72 -33.74
C GLY A 19 -19.43 -47.10 -32.37
N GLY A 20 -20.30 -47.38 -31.39
CA GLY A 20 -20.10 -46.85 -30.03
C GLY A 20 -21.11 -47.35 -29.01
N SER A 21 -21.07 -48.65 -28.69
CA SER A 21 -21.86 -49.24 -27.59
C SER A 21 -21.53 -48.63 -26.21
N GLY A 22 -20.40 -47.93 -26.07
CA GLY A 22 -19.98 -47.27 -24.83
C GLY A 22 -20.67 -45.93 -24.53
N TYR A 23 -21.05 -45.15 -25.54
CA TYR A 23 -21.64 -43.82 -25.33
C TYR A 23 -23.12 -43.92 -24.92
N GLN A 24 -23.88 -44.80 -25.59
CA GLN A 24 -25.27 -45.09 -25.24
C GLN A 24 -25.41 -45.71 -23.85
N SER A 25 -24.51 -46.62 -23.46
CA SER A 25 -24.51 -47.21 -22.11
C SER A 25 -24.14 -46.21 -21.02
N CYS A 26 -23.24 -45.25 -21.30
CA CYS A 26 -22.92 -44.15 -20.38
C CYS A 26 -24.12 -43.21 -20.15
N MET A 27 -24.85 -42.86 -21.22
CA MET A 27 -26.04 -42.02 -21.12
C MET A 27 -27.20 -42.69 -20.37
N GLN A 28 -27.38 -44.00 -20.55
CA GLN A 28 -28.46 -44.75 -19.92
C GLN A 28 -28.22 -44.96 -18.41
N MET A 29 -26.96 -45.09 -17.99
CA MET A 29 -26.59 -45.15 -16.57
C MET A 29 -26.73 -43.78 -15.87
N CYS A 30 -26.54 -42.67 -16.60
CA CYS A 30 -26.73 -41.32 -16.08
C CYS A 30 -28.22 -40.98 -15.86
N ALA A 31 -29.09 -41.34 -16.81
CA ALA A 31 -30.53 -41.09 -16.71
C ALA A 31 -31.22 -41.89 -15.59
N ALA A 32 -30.72 -43.09 -15.26
CA ALA A 32 -31.25 -43.92 -14.18
C ALA A 32 -30.92 -43.38 -12.77
N SER A 33 -29.87 -42.56 -12.64
CA SER A 33 -29.41 -42.04 -11.33
C SER A 33 -29.93 -40.64 -11.01
N TYR A 34 -30.37 -39.86 -12.01
CA TYR A 34 -30.73 -38.44 -11.83
C TYR A 34 -32.07 -38.02 -12.48
N GLY A 35 -32.79 -38.94 -13.14
CA GLY A 35 -34.01 -38.64 -13.88
C GLY A 35 -33.71 -38.00 -15.24
N ALA A 36 -34.59 -38.23 -16.23
CA ALA A 36 -34.41 -37.68 -17.57
C ALA A 36 -34.73 -36.17 -17.60
N PRO A 37 -33.86 -35.31 -18.16
CA PRO A 37 -34.18 -33.91 -18.36
C PRO A 37 -35.26 -33.78 -19.44
N THR A 38 -36.28 -32.96 -19.18
CA THR A 38 -37.29 -32.58 -20.17
C THR A 38 -36.64 -31.70 -21.24
N MET A 39 -36.60 -32.21 -22.48
CA MET A 39 -36.07 -31.47 -23.62
C MET A 39 -37.05 -30.35 -24.00
N ALA A 40 -36.77 -29.12 -23.58
CA ALA A 40 -37.44 -27.94 -24.09
C ALA A 40 -37.02 -27.72 -25.56
N SER A 41 -38.00 -27.57 -26.45
CA SER A 41 -37.79 -27.28 -27.87
C SER A 41 -37.18 -25.88 -28.04
N SER A 42 -35.88 -25.81 -28.30
CA SER A 42 -35.20 -24.58 -28.70
C SER A 42 -35.42 -24.35 -30.19
N THR A 43 -36.16 -23.30 -30.53
CA THR A 43 -36.14 -22.72 -31.88
C THR A 43 -34.77 -22.09 -32.10
N TRP A 44 -34.08 -22.55 -33.14
CA TRP A 44 -32.80 -22.02 -33.59
C TRP A 44 -32.96 -20.58 -34.07
N SER A 45 -32.55 -19.61 -33.26
CA SER A 45 -32.30 -18.23 -33.72
C SER A 45 -30.87 -18.13 -34.24
N ALA A 46 -30.69 -17.46 -35.38
CA ALA A 46 -29.39 -17.23 -35.99
C ALA A 46 -28.41 -16.56 -34.99
N PRO A 47 -27.10 -16.87 -35.07
CA PRO A 47 -26.11 -16.21 -34.22
C PRO A 47 -26.15 -14.70 -34.48
N PRO A 48 -26.07 -13.85 -33.43
CA PRO A 48 -25.95 -12.43 -33.63
C PRO A 48 -24.67 -12.16 -34.42
N THR A 49 -24.78 -11.39 -35.51
CA THR A 49 -23.63 -10.76 -36.13
C THR A 49 -22.81 -10.10 -35.03
N THR A 50 -21.51 -10.42 -34.96
CA THR A 50 -20.54 -9.74 -34.11
C THR A 50 -20.46 -8.27 -34.53
N THR A 51 -21.41 -7.46 -34.06
CA THR A 51 -21.12 -6.07 -33.78
C THR A 51 -20.05 -6.12 -32.71
N THR A 52 -18.84 -5.66 -33.04
CA THR A 52 -17.87 -5.24 -32.03
C THR A 52 -18.64 -4.34 -31.09
N ALA A 53 -19.03 -4.85 -29.92
CA ALA A 53 -19.60 -4.02 -28.90
C ALA A 53 -18.51 -2.98 -28.65
N ALA A 54 -18.78 -1.73 -29.01
CA ALA A 54 -18.02 -0.63 -28.46
C ALA A 54 -18.17 -0.80 -26.95
N GLY A 55 -17.14 -1.35 -26.31
CA GLY A 55 -17.09 -1.49 -24.87
C GLY A 55 -17.42 -0.12 -24.30
N SER A 56 -18.29 -0.09 -23.28
CA SER A 56 -18.50 1.14 -22.52
C SER A 56 -17.13 1.74 -22.22
N PRO A 57 -16.91 3.04 -22.48
CA PRO A 57 -15.60 3.64 -22.22
C PRO A 57 -15.23 3.35 -20.76
N GLY A 58 -14.03 2.78 -20.55
CA GLY A 58 -13.53 2.51 -19.21
C GLY A 58 -13.44 3.80 -18.40
N CYS A 59 -13.48 3.67 -17.07
CA CYS A 59 -13.42 4.84 -16.20
C CYS A 59 -12.00 5.44 -16.19
N THR A 60 -11.89 6.72 -15.87
CA THR A 60 -10.59 7.39 -15.75
C THR A 60 -10.22 7.55 -14.29
N HIS A 61 -9.09 6.96 -13.90
CA HIS A 61 -8.48 7.12 -12.57
C HIS A 61 -7.38 8.17 -12.65
N THR A 62 -7.41 9.17 -11.77
CA THR A 62 -6.39 10.22 -11.77
C THR A 62 -5.32 9.93 -10.72
N VAL A 63 -4.06 10.09 -11.12
CA VAL A 63 -2.88 10.04 -10.24
C VAL A 63 -2.13 11.37 -10.35
N ILE A 64 -2.07 12.12 -9.25
CA ILE A 64 -1.28 13.35 -9.18
C ILE A 64 0.20 12.97 -9.11
N VAL A 65 0.98 13.52 -10.03
CA VAL A 65 2.44 13.42 -10.07
C VAL A 65 3.02 14.62 -9.34
N ALA A 66 3.62 14.36 -8.17
CA ALA A 66 4.17 15.35 -7.26
C ALA A 66 3.15 16.47 -6.91
N PRO A 67 2.36 16.30 -5.84
CA PRO A 67 1.27 17.22 -5.47
C PRO A 67 1.67 18.68 -5.33
N THR A 68 2.92 18.94 -4.94
CA THR A 68 3.56 20.25 -4.95
C THR A 68 5.08 20.07 -5.08
N GLN A 69 5.79 21.15 -5.42
CA GLN A 69 7.24 21.10 -5.55
C GLN A 69 7.89 20.66 -4.23
N GLY A 70 8.76 19.65 -4.29
CA GLY A 70 9.45 19.09 -3.13
C GLY A 70 8.75 17.89 -2.48
N VAL A 71 7.49 17.61 -2.84
CA VAL A 71 6.80 16.39 -2.41
C VAL A 71 6.98 15.30 -3.47
N LEU A 72 7.77 14.27 -3.15
CA LEU A 72 8.20 13.23 -4.08
C LEU A 72 7.26 12.02 -4.03
N ARG A 73 5.97 12.24 -4.32
CA ARG A 73 4.90 11.24 -4.16
C ARG A 73 4.01 11.18 -5.40
N TYR A 74 3.41 10.01 -5.62
CA TYR A 74 2.22 9.87 -6.47
C TYR A 74 1.00 9.78 -5.57
N VAL A 75 -0.09 10.47 -5.92
CA VAL A 75 -1.33 10.47 -5.13
C VAL A 75 -2.54 10.11 -5.99
N PRO A 76 -3.29 9.05 -5.64
CA PRO A 76 -2.97 8.10 -4.58
C PRO A 76 -1.72 7.27 -4.91
N PHE A 77 -1.11 6.68 -3.88
CA PHE A 77 0.01 5.76 -4.05
C PHE A 77 -0.36 4.51 -4.87
N ALA A 78 -1.61 4.08 -4.77
CA ALA A 78 -2.11 2.89 -5.41
C ALA A 78 -3.49 3.13 -6.04
N VAL A 79 -3.73 2.47 -7.18
CA VAL A 79 -4.99 2.54 -7.92
C VAL A 79 -5.43 1.12 -8.31
N ASN A 80 -6.69 0.78 -8.07
CA ASN A 80 -7.31 -0.42 -8.62
C ASN A 80 -8.10 -0.04 -9.87
N ALA A 81 -7.82 -0.69 -10.99
CA ALA A 81 -8.40 -0.39 -12.29
C ALA A 81 -8.64 -1.67 -13.10
N SER A 82 -9.73 -1.66 -13.87
CA SER A 82 -10.15 -2.77 -14.74
C SER A 82 -9.57 -2.61 -16.15
N VAL A 83 -9.51 -3.72 -16.90
CA VAL A 83 -9.12 -3.66 -18.32
C VAL A 83 -10.04 -2.70 -19.07
N GLY A 84 -9.44 -1.78 -19.83
CA GLY A 84 -10.13 -0.72 -20.57
C GLY A 84 -10.21 0.61 -19.82
N ASP A 85 -9.96 0.64 -18.51
CA ASP A 85 -9.83 1.90 -17.76
C ASP A 85 -8.61 2.71 -18.24
N THR A 86 -8.63 4.01 -17.96
CA THR A 86 -7.51 4.93 -18.23
C THR A 86 -6.92 5.44 -16.93
N ILE A 87 -5.60 5.36 -16.78
CA ILE A 87 -4.87 6.06 -15.72
C ILE A 87 -4.37 7.39 -16.26
N ALA A 88 -4.88 8.50 -15.73
CA ALA A 88 -4.46 9.85 -16.05
C ALA A 88 -3.47 10.36 -15.00
N PHE A 89 -2.20 10.45 -15.37
CA PHE A 89 -1.16 11.04 -14.54
C PHE A 89 -1.12 12.55 -14.77
N VAL A 90 -1.32 13.36 -13.74
CA VAL A 90 -1.43 14.83 -13.83
C VAL A 90 -0.33 15.50 -13.01
N TRP A 91 0.51 16.31 -13.64
CA TRP A 91 1.66 16.94 -12.97
C TRP A 91 1.27 18.20 -12.21
N ASN A 92 1.54 18.22 -10.90
CA ASN A 92 1.36 19.42 -10.07
C ASN A 92 2.69 20.14 -9.74
N ALA A 93 3.83 19.53 -10.09
CA ALA A 93 5.16 20.09 -9.92
C ALA A 93 6.08 19.85 -11.14
N ASN A 94 7.21 20.54 -11.17
CA ASN A 94 8.17 20.45 -12.27
C ASN A 94 9.17 19.30 -12.09
N THR A 95 9.71 18.80 -13.20
CA THR A 95 10.82 17.82 -13.23
C THR A 95 10.44 16.48 -12.59
N HIS A 96 9.44 15.81 -13.15
CA HIS A 96 9.06 14.44 -12.76
C HIS A 96 8.79 13.56 -13.98
N THR A 97 8.83 12.25 -13.80
CA THR A 97 8.45 11.26 -14.82
C THR A 97 7.39 10.32 -14.26
N VAL A 98 6.76 9.56 -15.15
CA VAL A 98 6.06 8.32 -14.84
C VAL A 98 6.65 7.27 -15.78
N THR A 99 7.29 6.24 -15.21
CA THR A 99 7.99 5.20 -15.96
C THR A 99 7.60 3.83 -15.39
N LYS A 100 7.23 2.88 -16.26
CA LYS A 100 6.91 1.51 -15.82
C LYS A 100 8.16 0.86 -15.21
N SER A 101 8.04 0.37 -13.99
CA SER A 101 9.10 -0.30 -13.26
C SER A 101 9.29 -1.74 -13.71
N SER A 102 10.47 -2.30 -13.45
CA SER A 102 10.71 -3.75 -13.40
C SER A 102 10.13 -4.32 -12.12
N GLU A 103 9.48 -5.48 -12.20
CA GLU A 103 8.88 -6.18 -11.05
C GLU A 103 9.93 -6.51 -9.97
N LEU A 104 11.16 -6.82 -10.38
CA LEU A 104 12.25 -7.18 -9.47
C LEU A 104 12.97 -5.96 -8.88
N ALA A 105 12.79 -4.78 -9.47
CA ALA A 105 13.51 -3.58 -9.10
C ALA A 105 12.67 -2.33 -9.41
N ILE A 106 11.96 -1.81 -8.39
CA ILE A 106 11.00 -0.71 -8.51
C ILE A 106 11.61 0.54 -9.20
N CYS A 107 12.87 0.89 -8.90
CA CYS A 107 13.53 2.08 -9.47
C CYS A 107 14.22 1.85 -10.82
N ASN A 108 13.95 0.71 -11.48
CA ASN A 108 14.51 0.39 -12.78
C ASN A 108 13.39 0.28 -13.80
N LYS A 109 13.61 0.80 -15.01
CA LYS A 109 12.67 0.68 -16.11
C LYS A 109 12.57 -0.78 -16.58
N THR A 110 11.36 -1.25 -16.84
CA THR A 110 11.15 -2.57 -17.46
C THR A 110 11.42 -2.55 -18.96
N SER A 111 11.81 -3.69 -19.52
CA SER A 111 11.78 -3.96 -20.96
C SER A 111 10.44 -4.56 -21.43
N ASP A 112 9.63 -5.06 -20.51
CA ASP A 112 8.35 -5.70 -20.80
C ASP A 112 7.21 -4.68 -20.87
N MET A 113 6.61 -4.54 -22.07
CA MET A 113 5.56 -3.58 -22.41
C MET A 113 5.79 -2.20 -21.76
N PRO A 114 6.91 -1.51 -22.08
CA PRO A 114 7.33 -0.33 -21.35
C PRO A 114 6.46 0.88 -21.68
N PHE A 115 6.27 1.75 -20.69
CA PHE A 115 5.82 3.12 -20.90
C PHE A 115 6.71 4.11 -20.15
N SER A 116 6.78 5.34 -20.66
CA SER A 116 7.51 6.43 -20.03
C SER A 116 7.00 7.77 -20.54
N SER A 117 6.66 8.69 -19.63
CA SER A 117 6.30 10.07 -19.98
C SER A 117 7.51 10.90 -20.45
N GLY A 118 8.73 10.49 -20.09
CA GLY A 118 9.89 11.39 -20.09
C GLY A 118 9.82 12.39 -18.92
N VAL A 119 10.80 13.29 -18.82
CA VAL A 119 10.79 14.38 -17.84
C VAL A 119 9.78 15.43 -18.28
N GLN A 120 8.82 15.71 -17.41
CA GLN A 120 7.71 16.61 -17.67
C GLN A 120 7.54 17.61 -16.52
N ASN A 121 6.78 18.66 -16.79
CA ASN A 121 6.56 19.78 -15.88
C ASN A 121 5.10 19.93 -15.48
N LYS A 122 4.84 20.86 -14.55
CA LYS A 122 3.49 21.17 -14.06
C LYS A 122 2.51 21.37 -15.22
N SER A 123 1.27 20.89 -15.02
CA SER A 123 0.17 20.89 -15.99
C SER A 123 0.29 19.92 -17.16
N PHE A 124 1.37 19.13 -17.25
CA PHE A 124 1.41 18.01 -18.18
C PHE A 124 0.46 16.89 -17.75
N VAL A 125 -0.11 16.18 -18.73
CA VAL A 125 -0.94 14.99 -18.52
C VAL A 125 -0.41 13.85 -19.36
N PHE A 126 -0.23 12.69 -18.74
CA PHE A 126 0.16 11.44 -19.39
C PHE A 126 -0.89 10.38 -19.11
N THR A 127 -1.36 9.68 -20.13
CA THR A 127 -2.43 8.68 -19.98
C THR A 127 -1.97 7.30 -20.36
N GLN A 128 -2.33 6.29 -19.56
CA GLN A 128 -2.09 4.89 -19.86
C GLN A 128 -3.39 4.10 -19.80
N THR A 129 -3.71 3.37 -20.86
CA THR A 129 -4.82 2.41 -20.87
C THR A 129 -4.42 1.14 -20.14
N VAL A 130 -5.32 0.64 -19.30
CA VAL A 130 -5.15 -0.61 -18.55
C VAL A 130 -5.45 -1.78 -19.49
N ASN A 131 -4.42 -2.56 -19.83
CA ASN A 131 -4.54 -3.69 -20.75
C ASN A 131 -4.72 -5.04 -20.03
N ASP A 132 -4.31 -5.11 -18.76
CA ASP A 132 -4.46 -6.26 -17.88
C ASP A 132 -4.58 -5.79 -16.43
N THR A 133 -4.94 -6.68 -15.52
CA THR A 133 -5.08 -6.39 -14.09
C THR A 133 -3.88 -6.85 -13.26
N ASN A 134 -2.74 -7.14 -13.89
CA ASN A 134 -1.54 -7.52 -13.16
C ASN A 134 -1.00 -6.32 -12.37
N THR A 135 -0.36 -6.61 -11.24
CA THR A 135 0.28 -5.57 -10.43
C THR A 135 1.39 -4.91 -11.22
N THR A 136 1.26 -3.61 -11.44
CA THR A 136 2.25 -2.82 -12.18
C THR A 136 2.82 -1.73 -11.28
N PHE A 137 4.13 -1.77 -11.07
CA PHE A 137 4.84 -0.66 -10.42
C PHE A 137 5.21 0.40 -11.46
N PHE A 138 5.20 1.66 -11.04
CA PHE A 138 5.74 2.78 -11.80
C PHE A 138 6.51 3.72 -10.88
N TYR A 139 7.49 4.42 -11.44
CA TYR A 139 8.41 5.24 -10.65
C TYR A 139 8.82 6.53 -11.37
N CYS A 140 9.37 7.46 -10.58
CA CYS A 140 10.01 8.66 -11.11
C CYS A 140 11.50 8.38 -11.36
N GLY A 141 11.90 8.48 -12.63
CA GLY A 141 13.26 8.25 -13.10
C GLY A 141 14.20 9.45 -12.94
N VAL A 142 13.77 10.55 -12.34
CA VAL A 142 14.67 11.65 -11.99
C VAL A 142 15.62 11.18 -10.88
N PRO A 143 16.95 11.40 -11.01
CA PRO A 143 17.92 10.90 -10.05
C PRO A 143 17.57 11.24 -8.60
N GLY A 144 17.52 10.22 -7.74
CA GLY A 144 17.22 10.36 -6.32
C GLY A 144 15.73 10.45 -5.96
N HIS A 145 14.81 10.62 -6.91
CA HIS A 145 13.38 10.72 -6.60
C HIS A 145 12.80 9.37 -6.16
N CYS A 146 13.01 8.31 -6.95
CA CYS A 146 12.53 6.98 -6.59
C CYS A 146 13.17 6.44 -5.31
N GLN A 147 14.45 6.70 -5.08
CA GLN A 147 15.16 6.28 -3.87
C GLN A 147 14.67 7.00 -2.60
N LYS A 148 13.93 8.11 -2.76
CA LYS A 148 13.21 8.80 -1.69
C LYS A 148 11.73 8.40 -1.61
N GLY A 149 11.36 7.33 -2.31
CA GLY A 149 10.03 6.76 -2.29
C GLY A 149 9.08 7.21 -3.40
N MET A 150 9.55 7.91 -4.45
CA MET A 150 8.66 8.32 -5.55
C MET A 150 8.37 7.17 -6.53
N PHE A 151 7.47 6.27 -6.11
CA PHE A 151 6.89 5.19 -6.90
C PHE A 151 5.43 4.98 -6.52
N GLY A 152 4.68 4.29 -7.37
CA GLY A 152 3.28 3.95 -7.17
C GLY A 152 2.94 2.59 -7.79
N ILE A 153 1.70 2.15 -7.55
CA ILE A 153 1.26 0.79 -7.86
C ILE A 153 -0.12 0.81 -8.53
N LEU A 154 -0.24 0.15 -9.67
CA LEU A 154 -1.53 -0.20 -10.25
C LEU A 154 -1.87 -1.63 -9.86
N ASN A 155 -3.11 -1.86 -9.47
CA ASN A 155 -3.66 -3.16 -9.08
C ASN A 155 -2.77 -3.88 -8.04
N PRO A 156 -2.50 -3.28 -6.86
CA PRO A 156 -1.78 -3.96 -5.80
C PRO A 156 -2.54 -5.23 -5.35
N PRO A 157 -1.83 -6.30 -4.98
CA PRO A 157 -2.47 -7.44 -4.34
C PRO A 157 -3.00 -7.03 -2.97
N ASN A 158 -4.11 -7.66 -2.56
CA ASN A 158 -4.67 -7.49 -1.22
C ASN A 158 -4.26 -8.67 -0.34
N ALA A 159 -3.81 -8.36 0.87
CA ALA A 159 -3.44 -9.36 1.85
C ALA A 159 -4.69 -10.08 2.35
N LEU A 160 -4.59 -11.40 2.53
CA LEU A 160 -5.63 -12.17 3.19
C LEU A 160 -5.83 -11.67 4.63
N MET A 161 -7.07 -11.74 5.11
CA MET A 161 -7.38 -11.36 6.48
C MET A 161 -6.51 -12.14 7.48
N GLY A 162 -5.85 -11.43 8.40
CA GLY A 162 -4.92 -12.02 9.36
C GLY A 162 -3.48 -12.21 8.87
N SER A 163 -3.18 -11.87 7.60
CA SER A 163 -1.81 -11.88 7.09
C SER A 163 -0.92 -10.85 7.79
N THR A 164 0.35 -11.22 8.03
CA THR A 164 1.38 -10.33 8.58
C THR A 164 2.06 -9.45 7.54
N SER A 165 1.73 -9.64 6.24
CA SER A 165 2.35 -8.92 5.12
C SER A 165 1.58 -7.67 4.68
N SER A 166 0.41 -7.41 5.25
CA SER A 166 -0.37 -6.21 4.93
C SER A 166 0.31 -4.93 5.45
N ILE A 167 0.06 -3.80 4.79
CA ILE A 167 0.48 -2.47 5.29
C ILE A 167 0.07 -2.29 6.76
N SER A 168 -1.18 -2.63 7.12
CA SER A 168 -1.68 -2.50 8.50
C SER A 168 -0.93 -3.37 9.51
N SER A 169 -0.42 -4.54 9.08
CA SER A 169 0.35 -5.45 9.93
C SER A 169 1.82 -5.03 10.03
N VAL A 170 2.41 -4.56 8.93
CA VAL A 170 3.83 -4.21 8.84
C VAL A 170 4.13 -2.84 9.46
N MET A 171 3.22 -1.88 9.32
CA MET A 171 3.41 -0.51 9.81
C MET A 171 3.76 -0.41 11.31
N PRO A 172 3.00 -1.02 12.25
CA PRO A 172 3.35 -0.95 13.67
C PRO A 172 4.67 -1.65 14.01
N VAL A 173 5.02 -2.73 13.31
CA VAL A 173 6.30 -3.44 13.51
C VAL A 173 7.48 -2.59 13.05
N MET A 174 7.35 -1.87 11.93
CA MET A 174 8.40 -0.96 11.47
C MET A 174 8.50 0.27 12.36
N ALA A 175 7.38 0.77 12.87
CA ALA A 175 7.35 1.88 13.81
C ALA A 175 8.08 1.54 15.12
N SER A 176 7.88 0.34 15.68
CA SER A 176 8.55 -0.06 16.92
C SER A 176 10.08 -0.15 16.81
N ASN A 177 10.62 -0.27 15.59
CA ASN A 177 12.05 -0.34 15.31
C ASN A 177 12.66 0.99 14.87
N SER A 178 11.87 2.07 14.71
CA SER A 178 12.36 3.36 14.21
C SER A 178 11.58 4.54 14.79
N SER A 179 12.29 5.45 15.46
CA SER A 179 11.71 6.71 15.98
C SER A 179 11.15 7.59 14.86
N ASN A 180 11.81 7.64 13.71
CA ASN A 180 11.33 8.37 12.53
C ASN A 180 10.01 7.78 12.04
N MET A 181 9.90 6.45 11.94
CA MET A 181 8.67 5.79 11.54
C MET A 181 7.56 5.99 12.58
N THR A 182 7.89 5.94 13.88
CA THR A 182 6.96 6.28 14.95
C THR A 182 6.41 7.70 14.79
N ALA A 183 7.26 8.70 14.55
CA ALA A 183 6.84 10.09 14.36
C ALA A 183 5.90 10.24 13.14
N MET A 184 6.19 9.58 12.03
CA MET A 184 5.34 9.58 10.83
C MET A 184 3.98 8.92 11.09
N VAL A 185 3.95 7.79 11.80
CA VAL A 185 2.70 7.11 12.18
C VAL A 185 1.86 7.99 13.11
N GLN A 186 2.46 8.60 14.13
CA GLN A 186 1.76 9.50 15.06
C GLN A 186 1.19 10.72 14.35
N TYR A 187 1.98 11.35 13.46
CA TYR A 187 1.49 12.45 12.64
C TYR A 187 0.31 12.03 11.76
N THR A 188 0.41 10.87 11.11
CA THR A 188 -0.67 10.34 10.27
C THR A 188 -1.94 10.12 11.08
N GLN A 189 -1.83 9.47 12.25
CA GLN A 189 -2.96 9.22 13.16
C GLN A 189 -3.66 10.52 13.58
N MET A 190 -2.88 11.54 13.95
CA MET A 190 -3.39 12.86 14.29
C MET A 190 -4.09 13.52 13.09
N ALA A 191 -3.47 13.50 11.91
CA ALA A 191 -4.01 14.10 10.70
C ALA A 191 -5.31 13.42 10.24
N THR A 192 -5.47 12.12 10.53
CA THR A 192 -6.64 11.33 10.12
C THR A 192 -7.65 11.12 11.26
N ALA A 193 -7.49 11.76 12.42
CA ALA A 193 -8.27 11.45 13.63
C ALA A 193 -9.79 11.58 13.44
N ASN A 194 -10.22 12.48 12.55
CA ASN A 194 -11.63 12.72 12.24
C ASN A 194 -12.08 12.10 10.90
N ASN A 195 -11.24 11.28 10.27
CA ASN A 195 -11.53 10.62 9.00
C ASN A 195 -10.97 9.19 9.01
N THR A 196 -11.72 8.27 9.62
CA THR A 196 -11.35 6.86 9.74
C THR A 196 -11.12 6.19 8.38
N MET A 197 -11.84 6.60 7.35
CA MET A 197 -11.68 6.05 6.01
C MET A 197 -10.34 6.41 5.40
N ALA A 198 -9.95 7.69 5.48
CA ALA A 198 -8.62 8.13 5.12
C ALA A 198 -7.57 7.45 6.00
N GLY A 199 -7.78 7.34 7.32
CA GLY A 199 -6.86 6.69 8.24
C GLY A 199 -6.59 5.21 7.97
N ASN A 200 -7.57 4.51 7.38
CA ASN A 200 -7.46 3.08 7.04
C ASN A 200 -7.08 2.83 5.57
N TRP A 201 -7.06 3.85 4.73
CA TRP A 201 -6.81 3.71 3.30
C TRP A 201 -5.52 2.92 3.01
N GLY A 202 -5.59 2.01 2.05
CA GLY A 202 -4.47 1.15 1.62
C GLY A 202 -3.95 0.16 2.67
N GLY A 203 -4.62 0.00 3.81
CA GLY A 203 -4.15 -0.86 4.90
C GLY A 203 -4.06 -2.35 4.54
N ASN A 204 -4.89 -2.80 3.60
CA ASN A 204 -4.94 -4.18 3.14
C ASN A 204 -3.97 -4.50 1.99
N ILE A 205 -3.24 -3.53 1.46
CA ILE A 205 -2.23 -3.78 0.41
C ILE A 205 -1.22 -4.79 0.93
N ASP A 206 -1.02 -5.88 0.18
CA ASP A 206 0.00 -6.88 0.48
C ASP A 206 1.36 -6.39 0.01
N MET A 207 2.32 -6.39 0.92
CA MET A 207 3.70 -5.99 0.66
C MET A 207 4.58 -7.15 0.25
N SER A 208 4.11 -8.40 0.33
CA SER A 208 4.92 -9.61 0.11
C SER A 208 5.54 -9.70 -1.30
N GLY A 209 4.91 -9.04 -2.29
CA GLY A 209 5.42 -8.93 -3.66
C GLY A 209 6.41 -7.79 -3.88
N MET A 210 6.72 -6.98 -2.87
CA MET A 210 7.69 -5.88 -2.97
C MET A 210 9.07 -6.30 -2.42
N PRO A 211 10.17 -5.72 -2.91
CA PRO A 211 11.47 -5.88 -2.27
C PRO A 211 11.42 -5.38 -0.82
N PRO A 212 12.02 -6.08 0.16
CA PRO A 212 12.03 -5.62 1.55
C PRO A 212 12.60 -4.21 1.75
N SER A 213 13.55 -3.80 0.90
CA SER A 213 14.14 -2.46 0.90
C SER A 213 13.15 -1.34 0.52
N SER A 214 12.00 -1.66 -0.09
CA SER A 214 10.97 -0.69 -0.43
C SER A 214 9.85 -0.59 0.60
N TYR A 215 9.83 -1.45 1.63
CA TYR A 215 8.73 -1.49 2.59
C TYR A 215 8.54 -0.16 3.31
N GLN A 216 9.64 0.46 3.75
CA GLN A 216 9.57 1.76 4.42
C GLN A 216 8.91 2.81 3.52
N TYR A 217 9.34 2.89 2.26
CA TYR A 217 8.82 3.87 1.32
C TYR A 217 7.36 3.58 0.94
N ALA A 218 6.93 2.31 0.84
CA ALA A 218 5.53 1.96 0.65
C ALA A 218 4.67 2.43 1.84
N LEU A 219 5.12 2.20 3.08
CA LEU A 219 4.43 2.72 4.27
C LEU A 219 4.33 4.24 4.27
N GLU A 220 5.43 4.93 3.94
CA GLU A 220 5.44 6.39 3.84
C GLU A 220 4.47 6.91 2.77
N ASN A 221 4.40 6.26 1.60
CA ASN A 221 3.47 6.67 0.54
C ASN A 221 2.01 6.45 0.93
N VAL A 222 1.71 5.33 1.62
CA VAL A 222 0.39 5.10 2.19
C VAL A 222 0.07 6.18 3.21
N MET A 223 0.94 6.40 4.20
CA MET A 223 0.74 7.44 5.22
C MET A 223 0.52 8.83 4.61
N TYR A 224 1.34 9.22 3.61
CA TYR A 224 1.15 10.48 2.91
C TYR A 224 -0.21 10.53 2.19
N THR A 225 -0.61 9.47 1.48
CA THR A 225 -1.93 9.38 0.86
C THR A 225 -3.05 9.53 1.89
N ARG A 226 -2.94 8.88 3.06
CA ARG A 226 -3.93 9.02 4.16
C ARG A 226 -4.05 10.47 4.62
N THR A 227 -2.93 11.17 4.83
CA THR A 227 -2.95 12.58 5.25
C THR A 227 -3.54 13.49 4.18
N PHE A 228 -3.27 13.20 2.90
CA PHE A 228 -3.84 13.93 1.77
C PHE A 228 -5.35 13.73 1.69
N LEU A 229 -5.83 12.49 1.81
CA LEU A 229 -7.26 12.18 1.78
C LEU A 229 -8.02 12.77 2.98
N ALA A 230 -7.40 12.78 4.16
CA ALA A 230 -8.00 13.41 5.34
C ALA A 230 -8.13 14.93 5.19
N ALA A 231 -7.18 15.58 4.51
CA ALA A 231 -7.22 17.00 4.21
C ALA A 231 -8.19 17.37 3.08
N ASN A 232 -8.59 16.39 2.26
CA ASN A 232 -9.48 16.56 1.11
C ASN A 232 -10.57 15.47 1.13
N PRO A 233 -11.47 15.46 2.14
CA PRO A 233 -12.45 14.38 2.30
C PRO A 233 -13.40 14.24 1.09
N GLU A 234 -13.58 15.29 0.30
CA GLU A 234 -14.40 15.30 -0.92
C GLU A 234 -13.86 14.40 -2.04
N VAL A 235 -12.57 14.04 -2.00
CA VAL A 235 -11.94 13.14 -2.99
C VAL A 235 -12.00 11.68 -2.57
N LEU A 236 -12.64 11.36 -1.45
CA LEU A 236 -12.74 10.00 -0.92
C LEU A 236 -14.22 9.60 -0.82
N SER A 237 -14.63 8.69 -1.69
CA SER A 237 -15.98 8.11 -1.64
C SER A 237 -16.18 7.25 -0.40
N GLU A 238 -17.44 7.00 -0.01
CA GLU A 238 -17.79 6.14 1.13
C GLU A 238 -17.28 4.69 0.98
N GLY A 239 -16.99 4.25 -0.24
CA GLY A 239 -16.37 2.95 -0.53
C GLY A 239 -14.84 2.92 -0.39
N GLY A 240 -14.21 4.02 0.01
CA GLY A 240 -12.75 4.15 0.08
C GLY A 240 -12.05 4.33 -1.27
N VAL A 241 -12.82 4.52 -2.34
CA VAL A 241 -12.30 4.83 -3.68
C VAL A 241 -11.95 6.31 -3.76
N VAL A 242 -10.75 6.61 -4.27
CA VAL A 242 -10.24 7.96 -4.44
C VAL A 242 -10.72 8.52 -5.79
N ASP A 243 -11.47 9.61 -5.76
CA ASP A 243 -11.95 10.32 -6.94
C ASP A 243 -11.30 11.70 -7.04
N LEU A 244 -10.35 11.81 -7.97
CA LEU A 244 -9.62 13.04 -8.27
C LEU A 244 -10.05 13.65 -9.61
N SER A 245 -11.21 13.26 -10.15
CA SER A 245 -11.71 13.80 -11.42
C SER A 245 -11.94 15.33 -11.39
N SER A 246 -12.19 15.88 -10.21
CA SER A 246 -12.35 17.33 -9.97
C SER A 246 -11.07 18.01 -9.45
N ALA A 247 -9.96 17.27 -9.31
CA ALA A 247 -8.68 17.83 -8.87
C ALA A 247 -8.21 18.89 -9.87
N GLY A 248 -8.33 20.16 -9.49
CA GLY A 248 -8.02 21.31 -10.36
C GLY A 248 -9.14 22.34 -10.50
N THR A 249 -10.40 21.97 -10.20
CA THR A 249 -11.51 22.92 -10.07
C THR A 249 -11.76 23.31 -8.61
N THR A 250 -11.53 22.38 -7.68
CA THR A 250 -11.46 22.64 -6.24
C THR A 250 -9.99 22.71 -5.81
N PRO A 251 -9.54 23.76 -5.12
CA PRO A 251 -8.20 23.81 -4.55
C PRO A 251 -8.00 22.70 -3.52
N LEU A 252 -7.08 21.78 -3.80
CA LEU A 252 -6.71 20.69 -2.89
C LEU A 252 -5.72 21.19 -1.84
N ILE A 253 -5.93 20.78 -0.59
CA ILE A 253 -4.96 20.97 0.50
C ILE A 253 -3.85 19.93 0.33
N VAL A 254 -2.62 20.40 0.14
CA VAL A 254 -1.44 19.54 -0.02
C VAL A 254 -0.64 19.55 1.29
N PRO A 255 -0.62 18.45 2.07
CA PRO A 255 0.23 18.35 3.25
C PRO A 255 1.72 18.41 2.88
N ASN A 256 2.56 18.75 3.86
CA ASN A 256 4.00 18.52 3.73
C ASN A 256 4.28 17.03 3.53
N ASP A 257 5.41 16.69 2.89
CA ASP A 257 5.83 15.29 2.76
C ASP A 257 5.91 14.64 4.15
N ILE A 258 5.48 13.38 4.25
CA ILE A 258 5.41 12.67 5.53
C ILE A 258 6.76 12.62 6.26
N THR A 259 7.87 12.64 5.51
CA THR A 259 9.22 12.66 6.07
C THR A 259 9.54 13.92 6.89
N ALA A 260 8.79 15.02 6.69
CA ALA A 260 8.92 16.22 7.52
C ALA A 260 8.51 15.97 8.98
N ALA A 261 7.57 15.04 9.23
CA ALA A 261 7.19 14.66 10.60
C ALA A 261 8.37 14.02 11.36
N ALA A 262 9.20 13.23 10.65
CA ALA A 262 10.42 12.67 11.23
C ALA A 262 11.47 13.76 11.51
N ALA A 263 11.63 14.73 10.61
CA ALA A 263 12.56 15.85 10.80
C ALA A 263 12.20 16.73 12.01
N ASN A 264 10.91 16.94 12.29
CA ASN A 264 10.50 17.70 13.48
C ASN A 264 10.67 16.92 14.79
N SER A 265 10.70 15.59 14.74
CA SER A 265 10.90 14.75 15.92
C SER A 265 12.37 14.69 16.39
N SER A 266 13.33 15.02 15.51
CA SER A 266 14.75 15.12 15.87
C SER A 266 15.14 16.48 16.48
N THR A 267 14.23 17.47 16.47
CA THR A 267 14.45 18.82 17.00
C THR A 267 13.79 19.08 18.37
N SER A 268 13.45 18.05 19.15
CA SER A 268 13.04 18.28 20.54
C SER A 268 14.15 18.99 21.34
N PRO A 269 13.83 20.03 22.16
CA PRO A 269 14.83 20.83 22.85
C PRO A 269 15.69 19.97 23.77
N GLY A 270 16.98 20.29 23.81
CA GLY A 270 17.97 19.62 24.65
C GLY A 270 17.52 19.48 26.10
N SER A 271 17.99 18.40 26.72
CA SER A 271 17.97 18.18 28.16
C SER A 271 18.26 19.47 28.93
N PRO A 272 17.60 19.74 30.07
CA PRO A 272 17.99 20.86 30.91
C PRO A 272 19.43 20.61 31.37
N THR A 273 20.36 21.41 30.86
CA THR A 273 21.69 21.51 31.44
C THR A 273 21.50 22.01 32.87
N SER A 274 21.74 21.15 33.84
CA SER A 274 21.87 21.50 35.26
C SER A 274 22.96 22.57 35.40
N GLY A 275 22.56 23.83 35.42
CA GLY A 275 23.42 24.91 35.87
C GLY A 275 23.70 24.74 37.35
N SER A 276 24.96 24.49 37.71
CA SER A 276 25.44 24.62 39.09
C SER A 276 25.23 26.06 39.57
N PRO A 277 24.64 26.31 40.75
CA PRO A 277 24.71 27.62 41.35
C PRO A 277 26.04 27.75 42.09
N THR A 278 26.85 28.73 41.68
CA THR A 278 27.99 29.21 42.45
C THR A 278 27.46 30.05 43.62
N ALA A 279 27.93 29.74 44.82
CA ALA A 279 27.58 30.46 46.05
C ALA A 279 28.14 31.89 46.07
N GLY A 280 27.33 32.85 46.54
CA GLY A 280 27.74 34.21 46.88
C GLY A 280 26.83 34.76 47.97
N ALA A 281 27.39 34.99 49.15
CA ALA A 281 26.72 35.32 50.40
C ALA A 281 26.24 36.79 50.49
N THR A 282 25.19 37.04 51.30
CA THR A 282 25.13 37.96 52.46
C THR A 282 23.71 38.56 52.65
N GLY A 283 23.27 38.69 53.91
CA GLY A 283 22.28 39.71 54.31
C GLY A 283 20.98 39.26 55.00
N SER A 284 21.09 39.00 56.30
CA SER A 284 20.10 39.01 57.42
C SER A 284 18.69 39.62 57.22
N SER A 285 17.64 38.90 57.68
CA SER A 285 16.83 39.22 58.90
C SER A 285 15.56 38.34 59.03
N SER A 286 15.41 37.66 60.17
CA SER A 286 14.28 36.79 60.63
C SER A 286 13.08 37.58 61.20
N PRO A 287 12.08 36.98 61.92
CA PRO A 287 11.51 35.61 61.92
C PRO A 287 9.95 35.57 61.91
N SER A 288 9.35 34.39 61.69
CA SER A 288 8.10 33.84 62.31
C SER A 288 7.68 32.59 61.55
N ALA A 289 7.09 31.51 62.06
CA ALA A 289 6.93 30.91 63.38
C ALA A 289 6.68 29.39 63.15
N ALA A 290 6.84 28.61 64.21
CA ALA A 290 6.93 27.15 64.27
C ALA A 290 5.69 26.34 63.82
N SER A 291 5.92 25.08 63.40
CA SER A 291 5.34 23.89 64.06
C SER A 291 5.98 22.57 63.58
N THR A 292 6.60 21.84 64.52
CA THR A 292 6.58 20.37 64.77
C THR A 292 6.09 19.46 63.62
N GLY A 293 6.75 18.38 63.18
CA GLY A 293 7.63 17.41 63.83
C GLY A 293 7.08 15.99 63.55
N GLY A 294 7.89 15.06 63.02
CA GLY A 294 7.53 13.63 62.93
C GLY A 294 8.05 12.89 61.68
N ALA A 295 9.25 12.32 61.77
CA ALA A 295 9.73 11.26 60.86
C ALA A 295 8.97 9.95 61.09
N LYS A 296 8.81 9.09 60.05
CA LYS A 296 9.26 7.67 59.99
C LYS A 296 9.24 7.14 58.55
N SER A 297 10.28 6.38 58.21
CA SER A 297 10.51 5.67 56.95
C SER A 297 9.77 4.34 56.86
N LEU A 298 9.33 3.97 55.66
CA LEU A 298 9.08 2.59 55.18
C LEU A 298 9.48 2.64 53.69
N GLY A 299 10.36 1.83 53.10
CA GLY A 299 10.71 0.44 53.34
C GLY A 299 10.53 -0.28 52.00
N SER A 300 11.58 -0.33 51.17
CA SER A 300 11.59 -1.02 49.86
C SER A 300 11.64 -2.54 50.04
N SER A 301 10.91 -3.28 49.20
CA SER A 301 11.00 -4.74 49.11
C SER A 301 11.52 -5.17 47.75
N SER A 302 12.73 -5.74 47.73
CA SER A 302 13.28 -6.52 46.62
C SER A 302 13.28 -7.98 47.05
N ILE A 303 12.62 -8.86 46.29
CA ILE A 303 12.63 -10.30 46.52
C ILE A 303 13.56 -10.96 45.49
N LEU A 304 14.59 -11.65 45.99
CA LEU A 304 15.42 -12.63 45.30
C LEU A 304 14.76 -14.01 45.40
N VAL A 305 14.71 -14.77 44.31
CA VAL A 305 14.78 -16.25 44.35
C VAL A 305 15.62 -16.75 43.17
N SER A 306 16.62 -17.56 43.54
CA SER A 306 17.65 -18.18 42.71
C SER A 306 17.18 -19.52 42.11
N VAL A 307 17.63 -19.88 40.91
CA VAL A 307 17.76 -21.29 40.48
C VAL A 307 19.08 -21.48 39.73
N VAL A 308 19.83 -22.48 40.20
CA VAL A 308 21.15 -22.94 39.75
C VAL A 308 20.99 -23.85 38.53
N VAL A 309 21.81 -23.66 37.49
CA VAL A 309 21.99 -24.62 36.39
C VAL A 309 23.40 -25.21 36.50
N VAL A 310 23.46 -26.52 36.74
CA VAL A 310 24.67 -27.33 36.64
C VAL A 310 24.76 -27.86 35.20
N ALA A 311 25.84 -27.54 34.50
CA ALA A 311 26.20 -28.14 33.23
C ALA A 311 27.60 -28.77 33.36
N SER A 312 27.71 -30.06 33.10
CA SER A 312 28.99 -30.71 32.86
C SER A 312 28.80 -31.86 31.87
N LEU A 313 29.26 -31.63 30.65
CA LEU A 313 29.48 -32.60 29.57
C LEU A 313 30.92 -33.12 29.68
N ALA A 314 31.10 -34.45 29.75
CA ALA A 314 32.30 -35.14 29.29
C ALA A 314 31.99 -36.62 29.08
N PHE A 315 31.99 -37.07 27.82
CA PHE A 315 32.16 -38.48 27.47
C PHE A 315 33.45 -38.56 26.63
N ALA A 316 34.41 -39.31 27.14
CA ALA A 316 35.58 -39.79 26.42
C ALA A 316 35.81 -41.24 26.86
N LEU A 317 36.02 -42.11 25.86
CA LEU A 317 36.24 -43.57 25.82
C LEU A 317 35.07 -44.36 25.22
#